data_AF-A0A948FSZ4-F1
#
_entry.id   AF-A0A948FSZ4-F1
#
_cell.length_a   1.000
_cell.length_b   1.000
_cell.length_c   1.000
_cell.angle_alpha   90.00
_cell.angle_beta   90.00
_cell.angle_gamma   90.00
#
_symmetry.space_group_name_H-M   'P 1'
#
loop_
_entity.id
_entity.type
_entity.pdbx_description
1 polymer ?
#
loop_
_entity_poly.entity_id
_entity_poly.type
_entity_poly.pdbx_seq_one_letter_code
_entity_poly.pdbx_strand_id
1 'polypeptide(L)'
;MNISAITQKRFRRFKDKKRAYWAFLLLIILYVLSLGAELICNDKPLYIRYNGKSYFPIFKYYPEDIFLNNNKQTRPNYKQVNKTAVFAAHTENFMVFPLISYSPYENIDPESLRSEEKVTLTMTPIPRVGNINIRPDLSIERSTFCGFFFDTKDNSVNGLKLTDYFDITPKLENAIKERFLNKESISLSVTLTSKVNPELKAEILLSEFSQRKNPPDTVRIRFNQLLDRTIKPKTMVFNREIKNVGQTSILSEEIGTDEDSLLLGVVIRRFDEYIEPFTLIIKNVIYKINVEKNDISWPYPPVRGHWLGIDSNGRDVLARVIYGLRISMTFGFLLVTVSMIIGTFIGAVQGYFGGKLDITGQRLIEIWSALPFLYVMILLGSIYGRSFALLLFCYGIFNWI
;
A
#
# COMPACT_ATOMS: atom_id res chain seq x y z
N MET A 1 -40.61 27.87 27.90
CA MET A 1 -41.29 27.04 26.87
C MET A 1 -41.72 25.73 27.54
N ASN A 2 -43.01 25.56 27.85
CA ASN A 2 -43.50 24.36 28.55
C ASN A 2 -43.65 23.20 27.57
N ILE A 3 -42.77 22.21 27.68
CA ILE A 3 -42.78 21.01 26.82
C ILE A 3 -43.97 20.13 27.21
N SER A 4 -44.82 19.74 26.25
CA SER A 4 -45.96 18.84 26.46
C SER A 4 -45.57 17.53 27.16
N ALA A 5 -46.43 17.00 28.04
CA ALA A 5 -46.21 15.77 28.80
C ALA A 5 -45.89 14.56 27.90
N ILE A 6 -46.49 14.50 26.70
CA ILE A 6 -46.23 13.42 25.72
C ILE A 6 -44.79 13.51 25.19
N THR A 7 -44.32 14.72 24.87
CA THR A 7 -42.95 14.96 24.39
C THR A 7 -41.93 14.63 25.48
N GLN A 8 -42.21 15.00 26.73
CA GLN A 8 -41.37 14.63 27.87
C GLN A 8 -41.27 13.11 28.05
N LYS A 9 -42.39 12.38 27.93
CA LYS A 9 -42.41 10.91 28.01
C LYS A 9 -41.60 10.26 26.88
N ARG A 10 -41.71 10.78 25.64
CA ARG A 10 -40.92 10.31 24.49
C ARG A 10 -39.42 10.55 24.69
N PHE A 11 -39.05 11.72 25.20
CA PHE A 11 -37.65 12.06 25.45
C PHE A 11 -37.02 11.21 26.56
N ARG A 12 -37.77 10.92 27.65
CA ARG A 12 -37.32 9.97 28.69
C ARG A 12 -37.08 8.58 28.09
N ARG A 13 -38.04 8.06 27.32
CA ARG A 13 -37.90 6.76 26.64
C ARG A 13 -36.71 6.70 25.68
N PHE A 14 -36.34 7.81 25.04
CA PHE A 14 -35.14 7.90 24.21
C PHE A 14 -33.86 7.84 25.06
N LYS A 15 -33.80 8.60 26.16
CA LYS A 15 -32.66 8.57 27.10
C LYS A 15 -32.45 7.19 27.73
N ASP A 16 -33.51 6.44 27.98
CA ASP A 16 -33.43 5.07 28.52
C ASP A 16 -32.71 4.13 27.54
N LYS A 17 -32.78 4.41 26.23
CA LYS A 17 -32.00 3.69 25.21
C LYS A 17 -30.56 4.22 25.15
N LYS A 18 -29.74 3.79 26.11
CA LYS A 18 -28.33 4.23 26.28
C LYS A 18 -27.53 4.29 24.97
N ARG A 19 -27.59 3.23 24.14
CA ARG A 19 -26.85 3.19 22.85
C ARG A 19 -27.27 4.31 21.89
N ALA A 20 -28.58 4.55 21.77
CA ALA A 20 -29.11 5.59 20.90
C ALA A 20 -28.76 7.00 21.42
N TYR A 21 -28.83 7.20 22.73
CA TYR A 21 -28.46 8.46 23.37
C TYR A 21 -26.97 8.80 23.17
N TRP A 22 -26.07 7.82 23.40
CA TRP A 22 -24.63 8.02 23.19
C TRP A 22 -24.28 8.23 21.71
N ALA A 23 -24.90 7.50 20.79
CA ALA A 23 -24.69 7.71 19.36
C ALA A 23 -25.13 9.12 18.92
N PHE A 24 -26.27 9.60 19.43
CA PHE A 24 -26.74 10.96 19.18
C PHE A 24 -25.79 12.01 19.73
N LEU A 25 -25.31 11.85 20.98
CA LEU A 25 -24.36 12.78 21.59
C LEU A 25 -23.03 12.81 20.82
N LEU A 26 -22.50 11.64 20.46
CA LEU A 26 -21.29 11.51 19.65
C LEU A 26 -21.44 12.24 18.31
N LEU A 27 -22.56 12.04 17.62
CA LEU A 27 -22.83 12.68 16.33
C LEU A 27 -22.94 14.21 16.45
N ILE A 28 -23.58 14.72 17.51
CA ILE A 28 -23.59 16.16 17.80
C ILE A 28 -22.18 16.68 18.04
N ILE A 29 -21.40 16.01 18.88
CA ILE A 29 -20.03 16.43 19.19
C ILE A 29 -19.19 16.47 17.92
N LEU A 30 -19.24 15.42 17.10
CA LEU A 30 -18.51 15.36 15.84
C LEU A 30 -18.95 16.46 14.86
N TYR A 31 -20.25 16.78 14.79
CA TYR A 31 -20.74 17.87 13.96
C TYR A 31 -20.29 19.24 14.47
N VAL A 32 -20.37 19.49 15.78
CA VAL A 32 -19.90 20.77 16.37
C VAL A 32 -18.40 20.94 16.17
N LEU A 33 -17.61 19.87 16.33
CA LEU A 33 -16.18 19.89 16.03
C LEU A 33 -15.92 20.14 14.54
N SER A 34 -16.70 19.55 13.64
CA SER A 34 -16.53 19.77 12.20
C SER A 34 -16.92 21.17 11.74
N LEU A 35 -17.82 21.87 12.45
CA LEU A 35 -18.07 23.29 12.21
C LEU A 35 -16.81 24.14 12.42
N GLY A 36 -15.99 23.80 13.40
CA GLY A 36 -14.66 24.38 13.64
C GLY A 36 -13.51 23.63 12.97
N ALA A 37 -13.77 22.88 11.89
CA ALA A 37 -12.76 22.04 11.23
C ALA A 37 -11.51 22.83 10.84
N GLU A 38 -11.63 24.11 10.47
CA GLU A 38 -10.50 24.97 10.13
C GLU A 38 -9.50 25.12 11.29
N LEU A 39 -9.94 25.02 12.54
CA LEU A 39 -9.08 25.13 13.73
C LEU A 39 -8.36 23.81 14.06
N ILE A 40 -8.93 22.69 13.62
CA ILE A 40 -8.46 21.34 13.94
C ILE A 40 -7.62 20.77 12.80
N CYS A 41 -8.01 21.10 11.56
CA CYS A 41 -7.53 20.51 10.34
C CYS A 41 -7.36 21.58 9.24
N ASN A 42 -6.13 22.02 8.99
CA ASN A 42 -5.86 23.07 8.00
C ASN A 42 -4.41 23.07 7.53
N ASP A 43 -4.19 23.52 6.29
CA ASP A 43 -2.85 23.78 5.74
C ASP A 43 -2.27 25.12 6.22
N LYS A 44 -3.12 25.99 6.79
CA LYS A 44 -2.73 27.28 7.38
C LYS A 44 -2.42 27.15 8.87
N PRO A 45 -1.37 27.81 9.37
CA PRO A 45 -1.13 27.87 10.80
C PRO A 45 -2.19 28.74 11.50
N LEU A 46 -2.46 28.39 12.75
CA LEU A 46 -3.34 29.14 13.66
C LEU A 46 -2.69 30.48 14.03
N TYR A 47 -1.37 30.48 14.21
CA TYR A 47 -0.59 31.62 14.63
C TYR A 47 0.80 31.61 14.00
N ILE A 48 1.30 32.79 13.63
CA ILE A 48 2.68 33.00 13.20
C ILE A 48 3.26 34.18 13.99
N ARG A 49 4.42 33.99 14.59
CA ARG A 49 5.32 35.08 14.98
C ARG A 49 6.36 35.25 13.87
N TYR A 50 6.45 36.44 13.29
CA TYR A 50 7.45 36.73 12.25
C TYR A 50 7.94 38.18 12.39
N ASN A 51 9.26 38.34 12.61
CA ASN A 51 9.95 39.63 12.79
C ASN A 51 9.26 40.53 13.83
N GLY A 52 8.98 39.98 15.02
CA GLY A 52 8.32 40.69 16.12
C GLY A 52 6.81 40.94 15.94
N LYS A 53 6.23 40.62 14.77
CA LYS A 53 4.80 40.78 14.48
C LYS A 53 4.05 39.45 14.59
N SER A 54 2.79 39.54 14.99
CA SER A 54 1.90 38.39 15.15
C SER A 54 0.87 38.36 14.02
N TYR A 55 0.70 37.19 13.40
CA TYR A 55 -0.23 36.97 12.29
C TYR A 55 -1.15 35.78 12.61
N PHE A 56 -2.40 35.88 12.15
CA PHE A 56 -3.44 34.84 12.30
C PHE A 56 -4.03 34.43 10.94
N PRO A 57 -3.33 33.60 10.15
CA PRO A 57 -3.71 33.25 8.78
C PRO A 57 -5.07 32.57 8.61
N ILE A 58 -5.59 31.98 9.68
CA ILE A 58 -6.89 31.34 9.68
C ILE A 58 -8.05 32.34 9.55
N PHE A 59 -7.88 33.56 10.08
CA PHE A 59 -8.90 34.61 10.06
C PHE A 59 -8.66 35.65 8.97
N LYS A 60 -7.40 35.84 8.55
CA LYS A 60 -7.02 36.87 7.59
C LYS A 60 -6.05 36.34 6.55
N TYR A 61 -6.24 36.76 5.30
CA TYR A 61 -5.30 36.47 4.23
C TYR A 61 -4.03 37.31 4.37
N TYR A 62 -2.88 36.64 4.22
CA TYR A 62 -1.56 37.26 4.14
C TYR A 62 -0.84 36.72 2.90
N PRO A 63 -0.35 37.58 1.99
CA PRO A 63 0.42 37.15 0.82
C PRO A 63 1.79 36.60 1.21
N GLU A 64 2.34 35.75 0.34
CA GLU A 64 3.66 35.11 0.51
C GLU A 64 4.81 36.11 0.65
N ASP A 65 4.72 37.22 -0.07
CA ASP A 65 5.69 38.32 -0.01
C ASP A 65 5.98 38.81 1.41
N ILE A 66 4.99 38.81 2.32
CA ILE A 66 5.21 39.22 3.71
C ILE A 66 6.27 38.36 4.41
N PHE A 67 6.35 37.07 4.07
CA PHE A 67 7.23 36.11 4.74
C PHE A 67 8.52 35.83 3.96
N LEU A 68 8.53 36.07 2.64
CA LEU A 68 9.65 35.75 1.75
C LEU A 68 10.27 36.94 1.04
N ASN A 69 9.69 38.14 1.10
CA ASN A 69 10.12 39.36 0.40
C ASN A 69 10.41 39.13 -1.09
N ASN A 70 9.50 38.45 -1.78
CA ASN A 70 9.69 37.96 -3.15
C ASN A 70 8.73 38.61 -4.18
N ASN A 71 8.03 39.68 -3.79
CA ASN A 71 7.04 40.41 -4.57
C ASN A 71 5.86 39.55 -5.08
N LYS A 72 5.61 38.36 -4.50
CA LYS A 72 4.47 37.51 -4.87
C LYS A 72 3.28 37.74 -3.97
N GLN A 73 2.17 38.19 -4.57
CA GLN A 73 0.88 38.39 -3.89
C GLN A 73 0.02 37.12 -3.82
N THR A 74 0.64 35.94 -3.99
CA THR A 74 -0.02 34.63 -3.96
C THR A 74 -0.19 34.10 -2.54
N ARG A 75 -1.06 33.09 -2.40
CA ARG A 75 -1.21 32.36 -1.14
C ARG A 75 0.11 31.66 -0.77
N PRO A 76 0.67 31.91 0.42
CA PRO A 76 1.89 31.23 0.86
C PRO A 76 1.64 29.74 1.09
N ASN A 77 2.59 28.91 0.69
CA ASN A 77 2.72 27.56 1.24
C ASN A 77 3.45 27.65 2.60
N TYR A 78 2.68 27.77 3.69
CA TYR A 78 3.25 27.98 5.02
C TYR A 78 4.22 26.88 5.46
N LYS A 79 4.02 25.62 5.03
CA LYS A 79 4.94 24.51 5.33
C LYS A 79 6.30 24.70 4.67
N GLN A 80 6.33 25.21 3.44
CA GLN A 80 7.57 25.54 2.73
C GLN A 80 8.23 26.81 3.28
N VAL A 81 7.42 27.84 3.59
CA VAL A 81 7.90 29.07 4.22
C VAL A 81 8.61 28.75 5.54
N ASN A 82 8.02 27.90 6.38
CA ASN A 82 8.61 27.51 7.67
C ASN A 82 9.96 26.77 7.55
N LYS A 83 10.29 26.23 6.37
CA LYS A 83 11.58 25.57 6.07
C LYS A 83 12.61 26.51 5.42
N THR A 84 12.23 27.74 5.07
CA THR A 84 13.09 28.67 4.33
C THR A 84 14.05 29.40 5.28
N ALA A 85 15.28 29.65 4.82
CA ALA A 85 16.28 30.38 5.61
C ALA A 85 15.83 31.79 6.02
N VAL A 86 15.04 32.46 5.17
CA VAL A 86 14.45 33.79 5.47
C VAL A 86 13.56 33.74 6.71
N PHE A 87 12.74 32.69 6.84
CA PHE A 87 11.88 32.53 8.01
C PHE A 87 12.68 32.15 9.25
N ALA A 88 13.67 31.26 9.10
CA ALA A 88 14.53 30.80 10.18
C ALA A 88 15.60 31.84 10.62
N ALA A 89 15.75 32.97 9.91
CA ALA A 89 16.76 33.98 10.18
C ALA A 89 16.68 34.60 11.59
N HIS A 90 15.48 34.63 12.18
CA HIS A 90 15.25 35.09 13.54
C HIS A 90 14.69 33.95 14.40
N THR A 91 15.30 33.72 15.57
CA THR A 91 14.88 32.66 16.51
C THR A 91 13.49 32.87 17.12
N GLU A 92 12.97 34.11 17.07
CA GLU A 92 11.61 34.44 17.50
C GLU A 92 10.55 34.00 16.49
N ASN A 93 10.93 33.62 15.27
CA ASN A 93 10.00 33.25 14.23
C ASN A 93 9.52 31.82 14.44
N PHE A 94 8.21 31.64 14.59
CA PHE A 94 7.61 30.31 14.69
C PHE A 94 6.19 30.31 14.16
N MET A 95 5.74 29.13 13.73
CA MET A 95 4.37 28.87 13.31
C MET A 95 3.75 27.82 14.22
N VAL A 96 2.49 28.02 14.60
CA VAL A 96 1.68 27.04 15.33
C VAL A 96 0.62 26.51 14.38
N PHE A 97 0.74 25.25 13.99
CA PHE A 97 -0.22 24.58 13.12
C PHE A 97 -1.36 23.93 13.91
N PRO A 98 -2.53 23.71 13.26
CA PRO A 98 -3.57 22.84 13.80
C PRO A 98 -3.06 21.43 14.07
N LEU A 99 -3.83 20.64 14.84
CA LEU A 99 -3.50 19.25 15.14
C LEU A 99 -3.27 18.41 13.88
N ILE A 100 -4.11 18.63 12.86
CA ILE A 100 -3.95 18.04 11.54
C ILE A 100 -3.55 19.18 10.60
N SER A 101 -2.28 19.25 10.24
CA SER A 101 -1.75 20.34 9.42
C SER A 101 -2.05 20.19 7.93
N TYR A 102 -3.18 19.60 7.54
CA TYR A 102 -3.52 19.31 6.13
C TYR A 102 -4.92 19.81 5.78
N SER A 103 -5.06 20.28 4.55
CA SER A 103 -6.34 20.73 3.98
C SER A 103 -6.97 19.65 3.10
N PRO A 104 -8.31 19.54 3.01
CA PRO A 104 -8.98 18.52 2.18
C PRO A 104 -8.70 18.63 0.67
N TYR A 105 -8.10 19.75 0.23
CA TYR A 105 -7.76 20.04 -1.15
C TYR A 105 -6.24 20.08 -1.41
N GLU A 106 -5.43 19.97 -0.35
CA GLU A 106 -3.98 19.94 -0.46
C GLU A 106 -3.53 18.58 -1.00
N ASN A 107 -2.75 18.60 -2.08
CA ASN A 107 -2.06 17.42 -2.56
C ASN A 107 -0.72 17.31 -1.82
N ILE A 108 -0.48 16.15 -1.24
CA ILE A 108 0.72 15.83 -0.48
C ILE A 108 1.87 15.60 -1.45
N ASP A 109 3.00 16.22 -1.13
CA ASP A 109 4.26 16.01 -1.85
C ASP A 109 4.82 14.62 -1.52
N PRO A 110 5.01 13.71 -2.50
CA PRO A 110 5.64 12.41 -2.27
C PRO A 110 6.98 12.52 -1.54
N GLU A 111 7.74 13.59 -1.77
CA GLU A 111 9.02 13.84 -1.11
C GLU A 111 8.89 13.90 0.41
N SER A 112 7.75 14.37 0.92
CA SER A 112 7.48 14.45 2.36
C SER A 112 7.33 13.07 3.02
N LEU A 113 7.11 12.01 2.23
CA LEU A 113 6.98 10.63 2.68
C LEU A 113 8.24 9.80 2.43
N ARG A 114 9.33 10.39 1.93
CA ARG A 114 10.59 9.66 1.68
C ARG A 114 11.15 8.96 2.92
N SER A 115 10.90 9.49 4.11
CA SER A 115 11.29 8.84 5.38
C SER A 115 10.58 7.52 5.65
N GLU A 116 9.44 7.30 4.99
CA GLU A 116 8.58 6.13 5.13
C GLU A 116 8.82 5.08 4.03
N GLU A 117 9.71 5.38 3.08
CA GLU A 117 10.18 4.42 2.08
C GLU A 117 10.82 3.22 2.77
N LYS A 118 10.56 2.04 2.21
CA LYS A 118 11.12 0.78 2.69
C LYS A 118 11.82 0.07 1.56
N VAL A 119 12.96 -0.52 1.89
CA VAL A 119 13.72 -1.39 1.00
C VAL A 119 13.64 -2.81 1.52
N THR A 120 13.18 -3.72 0.67
CA THR A 120 13.05 -5.14 0.95
C THR A 120 14.21 -5.88 0.29
N LEU A 121 15.09 -6.43 1.11
CA LEU A 121 16.15 -7.35 0.70
C LEU A 121 15.62 -8.78 0.77
N THR A 122 15.60 -9.48 -0.35
CA THR A 122 15.22 -10.90 -0.43
C THR A 122 16.40 -11.74 -0.91
N MET A 123 16.73 -12.77 -0.15
CA MET A 123 17.77 -13.74 -0.44
C MET A 123 17.12 -15.09 -0.71
N THR A 124 17.10 -15.51 -1.97
CA THR A 124 16.51 -16.78 -2.37
C THR A 124 17.62 -17.79 -2.68
N PRO A 125 17.74 -18.91 -1.95
CA PRO A 125 18.74 -19.90 -2.26
C PRO A 125 18.44 -20.55 -3.61
N ILE A 126 19.46 -20.67 -4.46
CA ILE A 126 19.39 -21.34 -5.75
C ILE A 126 20.13 -22.68 -5.61
N PRO A 127 19.44 -23.83 -5.73
CA PRO A 127 20.11 -25.12 -5.77
C PRO A 127 20.98 -25.19 -7.03
N ARG A 128 22.20 -25.72 -6.89
CA ARG A 128 23.06 -25.98 -8.06
C ARG A 128 22.47 -27.11 -8.88
N VAL A 129 22.50 -26.95 -10.20
CA VAL A 129 22.06 -27.98 -11.16
C VAL A 129 23.17 -28.17 -12.17
N GLY A 130 23.53 -29.42 -12.41
CA GLY A 130 24.53 -29.80 -13.39
C GLY A 130 24.09 -31.01 -14.19
N ASN A 131 24.78 -31.28 -15.30
CA ASN A 131 24.58 -32.50 -16.06
C ASN A 131 25.92 -33.13 -16.43
N ILE A 132 25.94 -34.45 -16.50
CA ILE A 132 27.03 -35.22 -17.07
C ILE A 132 26.49 -36.16 -18.14
N ASN A 133 27.29 -36.43 -19.17
CA ASN A 133 27.10 -37.54 -20.08
C ASN A 133 28.12 -38.61 -19.71
N ILE A 134 27.64 -39.81 -19.40
CA ILE A 134 28.48 -40.94 -19.03
C ILE A 134 28.53 -41.98 -20.13
N ARG A 135 29.62 -42.74 -20.19
CA ARG A 135 29.79 -43.95 -21.01
C ARG A 135 29.31 -45.21 -20.27
N PRO A 136 29.21 -46.37 -20.94
CA PRO A 136 28.78 -47.62 -20.30
C PRO A 136 29.65 -48.06 -19.11
N ASP A 137 30.93 -47.67 -19.09
CA ASP A 137 31.86 -47.93 -17.99
C ASP A 137 31.77 -46.90 -16.85
N LEU A 138 30.75 -46.02 -16.89
CA LEU A 138 30.48 -44.94 -15.93
C LEU A 138 31.57 -43.84 -15.90
N SER A 139 32.44 -43.80 -16.91
CA SER A 139 33.33 -42.65 -17.13
C SER A 139 32.54 -41.46 -17.66
N ILE A 140 32.90 -40.26 -17.21
CA ILE A 140 32.24 -39.01 -17.61
C ILE A 140 32.86 -38.54 -18.92
N GLU A 141 32.10 -38.60 -20.02
CA GLU A 141 32.54 -38.06 -21.30
C GLU A 141 32.51 -36.53 -21.30
N ARG A 142 31.41 -35.96 -20.79
CA ARG A 142 31.20 -34.51 -20.79
C ARG A 142 30.45 -34.06 -19.56
N SER A 143 30.97 -33.03 -18.90
CA SER A 143 30.33 -32.31 -17.80
C SER A 143 29.77 -30.96 -18.25
N THR A 144 28.76 -30.47 -17.54
CA THR A 144 28.20 -29.13 -17.68
C THR A 144 27.65 -28.67 -16.33
N PHE A 145 28.33 -27.71 -15.71
CA PHE A 145 28.01 -27.16 -14.38
C PHE A 145 27.95 -28.22 -13.26
N CYS A 146 28.64 -29.33 -13.41
CA CYS A 146 28.68 -30.41 -12.43
C CYS A 146 29.90 -30.35 -11.51
N GLY A 147 30.93 -29.54 -11.81
CA GLY A 147 32.16 -29.43 -11.01
C GLY A 147 31.95 -29.36 -9.49
N PHE A 148 30.94 -28.62 -9.02
CA PHE A 148 30.57 -28.54 -7.61
C PHE A 148 30.31 -29.89 -6.94
N PHE A 149 29.62 -30.80 -7.64
CA PHE A 149 29.27 -32.12 -7.11
C PHE A 149 30.50 -33.04 -6.97
N PHE A 150 31.57 -32.74 -7.70
CA PHE A 150 32.83 -33.49 -7.74
C PHE A 150 33.97 -32.76 -7.01
N ASP A 151 33.66 -31.67 -6.30
CA ASP A 151 34.63 -30.81 -5.59
C ASP A 151 35.81 -30.34 -6.49
N THR A 152 35.52 -30.05 -7.75
CA THR A 152 36.52 -29.65 -8.74
C THR A 152 35.97 -28.66 -9.76
N LYS A 153 36.82 -28.15 -10.65
CA LYS A 153 36.36 -27.32 -11.79
C LYS A 153 35.64 -28.19 -12.81
N ASP A 154 34.61 -27.66 -13.45
CA ASP A 154 33.78 -28.43 -14.39
C ASP A 154 34.59 -29.07 -15.53
N ASN A 155 35.62 -28.37 -16.02
CA ASN A 155 36.51 -28.87 -17.08
C ASN A 155 37.34 -30.09 -16.63
N SER A 156 37.58 -30.23 -15.34
CA SER A 156 38.35 -31.33 -14.74
C SER A 156 37.47 -32.54 -14.38
N VAL A 157 36.16 -32.46 -14.60
CA VAL A 157 35.22 -33.56 -14.35
C VAL A 157 35.27 -34.60 -15.48
N ASN A 158 35.61 -34.20 -16.69
CA ASN A 158 35.69 -35.10 -17.84
C ASN A 158 36.79 -36.15 -17.62
N GLY A 159 36.48 -37.41 -17.88
CA GLY A 159 37.37 -38.56 -17.67
C GLY A 159 37.33 -39.16 -16.27
N LEU A 160 36.72 -38.49 -15.29
CA LEU A 160 36.48 -39.07 -13.96
C LEU A 160 35.46 -40.21 -14.03
N LYS A 161 35.53 -41.16 -13.11
CA LYS A 161 34.51 -42.20 -12.94
C LYS A 161 33.51 -41.82 -11.87
N LEU A 162 32.23 -42.01 -12.16
CA LEU A 162 31.15 -41.66 -11.25
C LEU A 162 31.21 -42.44 -9.92
N THR A 163 31.67 -43.70 -9.97
CA THR A 163 31.81 -44.61 -8.81
C THR A 163 32.80 -44.13 -7.75
N ASP A 164 33.75 -43.30 -8.16
CA ASP A 164 34.83 -42.84 -7.28
C ASP A 164 34.34 -41.74 -6.34
N TYR A 165 33.31 -41.00 -6.75
CA TYR A 165 32.75 -39.86 -6.02
C TYR A 165 31.40 -40.14 -5.38
N PHE A 166 30.64 -41.11 -5.89
CA PHE A 166 29.31 -41.43 -5.38
C PHE A 166 29.10 -42.94 -5.25
N ASP A 167 28.37 -43.34 -4.21
CA ASP A 167 27.89 -44.72 -4.09
C ASP A 167 26.66 -44.93 -4.97
N ILE A 168 26.84 -45.67 -6.06
CA ILE A 168 25.77 -45.93 -7.03
C ILE A 168 24.89 -47.04 -6.48
N THR A 169 23.61 -46.74 -6.27
CA THR A 169 22.64 -47.76 -5.85
C THR A 169 22.39 -48.77 -6.97
N PRO A 170 22.10 -50.05 -6.66
CA PRO A 170 21.82 -51.06 -7.68
C PRO A 170 20.66 -50.67 -8.62
N LYS A 171 19.68 -49.94 -8.09
CA LYS A 171 18.55 -49.40 -8.85
C LYS A 171 19.01 -48.40 -9.92
N LEU A 172 19.92 -47.50 -9.55
CA LEU A 172 20.49 -46.50 -10.46
C LEU A 172 21.35 -47.16 -11.54
N GLU A 173 22.19 -48.12 -11.16
CA GLU A 173 23.05 -48.85 -12.08
C GLU A 173 22.25 -49.63 -13.13
N ASN A 174 21.21 -50.36 -12.69
CA ASN A 174 20.33 -51.10 -13.59
C ASN A 174 19.60 -50.17 -14.56
N ALA A 175 19.10 -49.03 -14.08
CA ALA A 175 18.42 -48.05 -14.92
C ALA A 175 19.36 -47.40 -15.96
N ILE A 176 20.64 -47.23 -15.64
CA ILE A 176 21.66 -46.76 -16.59
C ILE A 176 21.93 -47.86 -17.65
N LYS A 177 22.10 -49.12 -17.22
CA LYS A 177 22.31 -50.26 -18.12
C LYS A 177 21.16 -50.44 -19.12
N GLU A 178 19.91 -50.31 -18.67
CA GLU A 178 18.74 -50.40 -19.56
C GLU A 178 18.75 -49.33 -20.66
N ARG A 179 19.18 -48.10 -20.34
CA ARG A 179 19.32 -47.02 -21.33
C ARG A 179 20.40 -47.33 -22.37
N PHE A 180 21.54 -47.89 -21.95
CA PHE A 180 22.58 -48.34 -22.87
C PHE A 180 22.16 -49.55 -23.71
N LEU A 181 21.33 -50.44 -23.15
CA LEU A 181 20.70 -51.55 -23.89
C LEU A 181 19.55 -51.09 -24.79
N ASN A 182 19.28 -49.78 -24.83
CA ASN A 182 18.23 -49.18 -25.65
C ASN A 182 16.82 -49.71 -25.32
N LYS A 183 16.59 -50.08 -24.05
CA LYS A 183 15.29 -50.56 -23.57
C LYS A 183 14.45 -49.42 -23.02
N GLU A 184 13.14 -49.48 -23.25
CA GLU A 184 12.20 -48.52 -22.66
C GLU A 184 12.29 -48.54 -21.14
N SER A 185 12.49 -47.39 -20.53
CA SER A 185 12.65 -47.25 -19.08
C SER A 185 12.12 -45.91 -18.57
N ILE A 186 11.45 -45.94 -17.43
CA ILE A 186 10.88 -44.75 -16.80
C ILE A 186 11.96 -43.81 -16.25
N SER A 187 11.56 -42.57 -15.96
CA SER A 187 12.42 -41.66 -15.23
C SER A 187 12.74 -42.20 -13.83
N LEU A 188 13.97 -41.96 -13.38
CA LEU A 188 14.43 -42.38 -12.06
C LEU A 188 15.03 -41.18 -11.33
N SER A 189 14.56 -40.94 -10.10
CA SER A 189 15.19 -40.01 -9.16
C SER A 189 15.75 -40.79 -7.96
N VAL A 190 17.03 -40.57 -7.63
CA VAL A 190 17.70 -41.16 -6.47
C VAL A 190 18.59 -40.12 -5.81
N THR A 191 18.54 -40.02 -4.47
CA THR A 191 19.46 -39.18 -3.72
C THR A 191 20.78 -39.93 -3.48
N LEU A 192 21.89 -39.34 -3.92
CA LEU A 192 23.23 -39.80 -3.60
C LEU A 192 23.91 -38.83 -2.63
N THR A 193 24.81 -39.37 -1.82
CA THR A 193 25.70 -38.60 -0.95
C THR A 193 27.10 -38.67 -1.53
N SER A 194 27.81 -37.54 -1.60
CA SER A 194 29.19 -37.51 -2.08
C SER A 194 30.12 -38.22 -1.08
N LYS A 195 31.05 -39.03 -1.60
CA LYS A 195 32.11 -39.68 -0.82
C LYS A 195 33.16 -38.69 -0.32
N VAL A 196 33.37 -37.62 -1.09
CA VAL A 196 34.37 -36.59 -0.82
C VAL A 196 33.83 -35.55 0.16
N ASN A 197 32.54 -35.21 0.05
CA ASN A 197 31.87 -34.27 0.94
C ASN A 197 30.54 -34.85 1.45
N PRO A 198 30.51 -35.44 2.66
CA PRO A 198 29.31 -36.07 3.21
C PRO A 198 28.12 -35.12 3.43
N GLU A 199 28.36 -33.81 3.53
CA GLU A 199 27.30 -32.80 3.65
C GLU A 199 26.62 -32.49 2.31
N LEU A 200 27.28 -32.84 1.19
CA LEU A 200 26.77 -32.63 -0.15
C LEU A 200 25.90 -33.80 -0.59
N LYS A 201 24.58 -33.57 -0.55
CA LYS A 201 23.57 -34.49 -1.10
C LYS A 201 23.08 -33.99 -2.45
N ALA A 202 23.05 -34.90 -3.42
CA ALA A 202 22.57 -34.62 -4.77
C ALA A 202 21.41 -35.55 -5.10
N GLU A 203 20.31 -35.00 -5.57
CA GLU A 203 19.29 -35.75 -6.27
C GLU A 203 19.75 -35.96 -7.71
N ILE A 204 19.95 -37.22 -8.07
CA ILE A 204 20.25 -37.64 -9.42
C ILE A 204 18.96 -37.96 -10.15
N LEU A 205 18.80 -37.34 -11.33
CA LEU A 205 17.64 -37.52 -12.18
C LEU A 205 18.08 -38.08 -13.53
N LEU A 206 17.60 -39.28 -13.83
CA LEU A 206 17.69 -39.89 -15.14
C LEU A 206 16.34 -39.77 -15.83
N SER A 207 16.31 -39.04 -16.95
CA SER A 207 15.10 -38.82 -17.73
C SER A 207 14.55 -40.13 -18.30
N GLU A 208 13.24 -40.17 -18.50
CA GLU A 208 12.56 -41.26 -19.22
C GLU A 208 13.22 -41.50 -20.58
N PHE A 209 13.34 -42.77 -20.94
CA PHE A 209 14.01 -43.21 -22.15
C PHE A 209 13.08 -44.10 -22.96
N SER A 210 12.78 -43.67 -24.19
CA SER A 210 12.11 -44.47 -25.20
C SER A 210 13.14 -45.11 -26.15
N GLN A 211 12.78 -46.25 -26.72
CA GLN A 211 13.65 -47.01 -27.61
C GLN A 211 14.04 -46.19 -28.86
N ARG A 212 15.34 -46.18 -29.18
CA ARG A 212 15.92 -45.50 -30.35
C ARG A 212 16.26 -46.49 -31.45
N LYS A 213 16.62 -45.99 -32.64
CA LYS A 213 17.07 -46.84 -33.76
C LYS A 213 18.39 -47.57 -33.46
N ASN A 214 19.32 -46.88 -32.80
CA ASN A 214 20.61 -47.41 -32.37
C ASN A 214 20.78 -47.19 -30.85
N PRO A 215 21.48 -48.09 -30.15
CA PRO A 215 21.85 -47.86 -28.76
C PRO A 215 22.66 -46.58 -28.56
N PRO A 216 22.43 -45.82 -27.47
CA PRO A 216 23.15 -44.59 -27.22
C PRO A 216 24.59 -44.87 -26.74
N ASP A 217 25.56 -44.10 -27.26
CA ASP A 217 26.96 -44.18 -26.81
C ASP A 217 27.17 -43.53 -25.43
N THR A 218 26.32 -42.54 -25.09
CA THR A 218 26.30 -41.91 -23.77
C THR A 218 24.91 -41.70 -23.22
N VAL A 219 24.82 -41.72 -21.89
CA VAL A 219 23.59 -41.46 -21.13
C VAL A 219 23.76 -40.18 -20.33
N ARG A 220 22.82 -39.25 -20.48
CA ARG A 220 22.81 -38.00 -19.71
C ARG A 220 22.19 -38.23 -18.33
N ILE A 221 22.89 -37.74 -17.32
CA ILE A 221 22.46 -37.75 -15.92
C ILE A 221 22.42 -36.29 -15.43
N ARG A 222 21.30 -35.88 -14.81
CA ARG A 222 21.17 -34.57 -14.17
C ARG A 222 21.44 -34.70 -12.67
N PHE A 223 22.14 -33.71 -12.13
CA PHE A 223 22.38 -33.55 -10.70
C PHE A 223 21.65 -32.30 -10.22
N ASN A 224 20.83 -32.45 -9.19
CA ASN A 224 20.21 -31.35 -8.47
C ASN A 224 20.75 -31.35 -7.03
N GLN A 225 21.27 -30.22 -6.56
CA GLN A 225 21.67 -30.09 -5.16
C GLN A 225 20.44 -30.15 -4.26
N LEU A 226 20.47 -31.04 -3.27
CA LEU A 226 19.45 -31.09 -2.23
C LEU A 226 19.84 -30.10 -1.13
N LEU A 227 19.14 -28.96 -1.05
CA LEU A 227 19.33 -28.00 0.04
C LEU A 227 18.70 -28.53 1.33
N ASP A 228 19.34 -28.27 2.46
CA ASP A 228 18.76 -28.58 3.77
C ASP A 228 17.46 -27.79 3.99
N ARG A 229 16.49 -28.41 4.67
CA ARG A 229 15.17 -27.82 4.98
C ARG A 229 15.27 -26.57 5.87
N THR A 230 16.40 -26.39 6.54
CA THR A 230 16.75 -25.21 7.32
C THR A 230 17.03 -23.99 6.42
N ILE A 231 17.52 -24.22 5.20
CA ILE A 231 17.90 -23.18 4.24
C ILE A 231 16.65 -22.69 3.51
N LYS A 232 16.07 -21.59 4.00
CA LYS A 232 14.87 -20.97 3.44
C LYS A 232 15.17 -19.59 2.85
N PRO A 233 14.32 -19.09 1.92
CA PRO A 233 14.38 -17.70 1.50
C PRO A 233 14.29 -16.79 2.71
N LYS A 234 15.15 -15.78 2.75
CA LYS A 234 15.17 -14.77 3.81
C LYS A 234 14.74 -13.44 3.24
N THR A 235 13.87 -12.75 3.96
CA THR A 235 13.40 -11.42 3.59
C THR A 235 13.56 -10.47 4.76
N MET A 236 14.16 -9.32 4.50
CA MET A 236 14.43 -8.26 5.48
C MET A 236 13.95 -6.94 4.93
N VAL A 237 13.40 -6.10 5.80
CA VAL A 237 12.80 -4.83 5.41
C VAL A 237 13.47 -3.71 6.18
N PHE A 238 14.12 -2.81 5.47
CA PHE A 238 14.87 -1.70 6.02
C PHE A 238 14.12 -0.39 5.79
N ASN A 239 14.13 0.49 6.79
CA ASN A 239 13.78 1.90 6.60
C ASN A 239 15.03 2.72 6.23
N ARG A 240 14.86 4.02 5.93
CA ARG A 240 15.99 4.92 5.63
C ARG A 240 17.00 5.08 6.78
N GLU A 241 16.61 4.79 8.03
CA GLU A 241 17.54 4.74 9.17
C GLU A 241 18.32 3.42 9.26
N ILE A 242 18.17 2.53 8.26
CA ILE A 242 18.80 1.20 8.18
C ILE A 242 18.38 0.30 9.36
N LYS A 243 17.26 0.62 10.01
CA LYS A 243 16.67 -0.26 11.01
C LYS A 243 15.85 -1.33 10.30
N ASN A 244 16.06 -2.58 10.70
CA ASN A 244 15.20 -3.67 10.26
C ASN A 244 13.83 -3.53 10.94
N VAL A 245 12.81 -3.27 10.14
CA VAL A 245 11.40 -3.10 10.57
C VAL A 245 10.58 -4.36 10.23
N GLY A 246 11.22 -5.38 9.64
CA GLY A 246 10.60 -6.66 9.29
C GLY A 246 10.62 -7.68 10.44
N GLN A 247 9.89 -8.78 10.26
CA GLN A 247 9.78 -9.87 11.25
C GLN A 247 11.04 -10.75 11.33
N THR A 248 11.87 -10.79 10.28
CA THR A 248 13.06 -11.64 10.24
C THR A 248 14.23 -10.91 10.85
N SER A 249 14.58 -11.30 12.08
CA SER A 249 15.72 -10.75 12.81
C SER A 249 17.03 -11.24 12.20
N ILE A 250 17.87 -10.27 11.84
CA ILE A 250 19.34 -10.33 11.91
C ILE A 250 20.07 -11.12 10.79
N LEU A 251 20.86 -10.37 10.01
CA LEU A 251 21.90 -10.89 9.10
C LEU A 251 23.05 -11.58 9.87
N SER A 252 23.41 -11.02 11.04
CA SER A 252 24.69 -11.24 11.70
C SER A 252 24.91 -12.56 12.43
N GLU A 253 23.89 -13.42 12.60
CA GLU A 253 24.10 -14.76 13.20
C GLU A 253 24.42 -15.83 12.15
N GLU A 254 24.12 -15.58 10.86
CA GLU A 254 24.26 -16.61 9.83
C GLU A 254 25.14 -16.21 8.62
N ILE A 255 25.30 -14.92 8.37
CA ILE A 255 26.03 -14.37 7.23
C ILE A 255 27.34 -13.77 7.78
N GLY A 256 28.47 -14.01 7.11
CA GLY A 256 29.77 -13.52 7.60
C GLY A 256 29.83 -11.99 7.68
N THR A 257 30.81 -11.47 8.41
CA THR A 257 30.95 -10.01 8.66
C THR A 257 31.16 -9.20 7.37
N ASP A 258 31.78 -9.79 6.36
CA ASP A 258 32.11 -9.11 5.11
C ASP A 258 30.89 -9.04 4.18
N GLU A 259 30.12 -10.13 4.09
CA GLU A 259 28.90 -10.18 3.29
C GLU A 259 27.79 -9.27 3.85
N ASP A 260 27.72 -9.14 5.19
CA ASP A 260 26.80 -8.22 5.85
C ASP A 260 27.05 -6.77 5.44
N SER A 261 28.31 -6.36 5.41
CA SER A 261 28.71 -5.00 5.01
C SER A 261 28.36 -4.72 3.54
N LEU A 262 28.55 -5.71 2.67
CA LEU A 262 28.17 -5.62 1.25
C LEU A 262 26.66 -5.50 1.08
N LEU A 263 25.87 -6.35 1.74
CA LEU A 263 24.41 -6.34 1.65
C LEU A 263 23.82 -5.05 2.19
N LEU A 264 24.35 -4.53 3.31
CA LEU A 264 23.97 -3.22 3.84
C LEU A 264 24.30 -2.09 2.87
N GLY A 265 25.49 -2.09 2.26
CA GLY A 265 25.86 -1.11 1.24
C GLY A 265 24.94 -1.12 0.02
N VAL A 266 24.47 -2.31 -0.38
CA VAL A 266 23.46 -2.47 -1.43
C VAL A 266 22.11 -1.90 -1.00
N VAL A 267 21.64 -2.20 0.21
CA VAL A 267 20.37 -1.65 0.74
C VAL A 267 20.41 -0.12 0.80
N ILE A 268 21.51 0.46 1.27
CA ILE A 268 21.69 1.93 1.33
C ILE A 268 21.56 2.53 -0.07
N ARG A 269 22.31 2.01 -1.05
CA ARG A 269 22.24 2.50 -2.43
C ARG A 269 20.85 2.34 -3.03
N ARG A 270 20.10 1.29 -2.68
CA ARG A 270 18.78 1.02 -3.27
C ARG A 270 17.74 2.11 -2.96
N PHE A 271 17.90 2.88 -1.89
CA PHE A 271 17.00 3.99 -1.58
C PHE A 271 17.02 5.08 -2.65
N ASP A 272 18.16 5.29 -3.31
CA ASP A 272 18.37 6.39 -4.25
C ASP A 272 18.68 5.89 -5.68
N GLU A 273 19.13 4.64 -5.83
CA GLU A 273 19.53 4.04 -7.10
C GLU A 273 18.78 2.73 -7.39
N TYR A 274 18.67 2.38 -8.67
CA TYR A 274 18.22 1.05 -9.09
C TYR A 274 19.39 0.06 -8.99
N ILE A 275 19.10 -1.14 -8.47
CA ILE A 275 20.09 -2.21 -8.34
C ILE A 275 19.56 -3.45 -9.04
N GLU A 276 20.34 -3.94 -10.00
CA GLU A 276 20.03 -5.21 -10.66
C GLU A 276 20.21 -6.39 -9.69
N PRO A 277 19.30 -7.40 -9.71
CA PRO A 277 19.48 -8.61 -8.94
C PRO A 277 20.79 -9.33 -9.29
N PHE A 278 21.54 -9.72 -8.27
CA PHE A 278 22.83 -10.41 -8.43
C PHE A 278 22.88 -11.69 -7.59
N THR A 279 23.91 -12.49 -7.77
CA THR A 279 24.13 -13.71 -6.99
C THR A 279 25.29 -13.54 -6.02
N LEU A 280 25.15 -14.10 -4.82
CA LEU A 280 26.18 -14.11 -3.79
C LEU A 280 26.32 -15.53 -3.24
N ILE A 281 27.56 -15.99 -3.01
CA ILE A 281 27.83 -17.30 -2.43
C ILE A 281 28.06 -17.10 -0.93
N ILE A 282 27.25 -17.74 -0.10
CA ILE A 282 27.36 -17.69 1.37
C ILE A 282 27.37 -19.12 1.87
N LYS A 283 28.42 -19.51 2.61
CA LYS A 283 28.60 -20.88 3.15
C LYS A 283 28.32 -21.96 2.09
N ASN A 284 28.88 -21.78 0.89
CA ASN A 284 28.77 -22.69 -0.26
C ASN A 284 27.36 -22.83 -0.91
N VAL A 285 26.39 -22.00 -0.51
CA VAL A 285 25.06 -21.90 -1.13
C VAL A 285 25.02 -20.63 -1.99
N ILE A 286 24.46 -20.75 -3.19
CA ILE A 286 24.25 -19.58 -4.07
C ILE A 286 22.93 -18.94 -3.65
N TYR A 287 22.93 -17.65 -3.34
CA TYR A 287 21.72 -16.86 -3.11
C TYR A 287 21.51 -15.89 -4.25
N LYS A 288 20.28 -15.83 -4.77
CA LYS A 288 19.80 -14.70 -5.58
C LYS A 288 19.42 -13.59 -4.63
N ILE A 289 20.09 -12.46 -4.78
CA ILE A 289 19.83 -11.24 -4.01
C ILE A 289 18.94 -10.35 -4.86
N ASN A 290 17.74 -10.06 -4.36
CA ASN A 290 16.82 -9.10 -4.95
C ASN A 290 16.56 -7.98 -3.94
N VAL A 291 16.62 -6.74 -4.39
CA VAL A 291 16.48 -5.56 -3.51
C VAL A 291 15.44 -4.63 -4.13
N GLU A 292 14.27 -4.62 -3.53
CA GLU A 292 13.11 -3.88 -4.03
C GLU A 292 12.83 -2.69 -3.12
N LYS A 293 12.53 -1.54 -3.71
CA LYS A 293 12.06 -0.36 -2.99
C LYS A 293 10.56 -0.26 -3.16
N ASN A 294 9.83 0.02 -2.08
CA ASN A 294 8.43 0.38 -2.20
C ASN A 294 8.33 1.82 -2.69
N ASP A 295 7.90 1.99 -3.94
CA ASP A 295 7.70 3.32 -4.52
C ASP A 295 6.43 3.97 -3.95
N ILE A 296 6.53 5.27 -3.64
CA ILE A 296 5.39 6.04 -3.15
C ILE A 296 4.40 6.22 -4.30
N SER A 297 3.24 5.59 -4.17
CA SER A 297 2.14 5.67 -5.13
C SER A 297 0.82 5.95 -4.41
N TRP A 298 -0.14 6.52 -5.15
CA TRP A 298 -1.47 6.81 -4.64
C TRP A 298 -2.46 5.72 -5.05
N PRO A 299 -3.36 5.26 -4.16
CA PRO A 299 -3.51 5.65 -2.75
C PRO A 299 -2.39 5.08 -1.85
N TYR A 300 -2.14 5.75 -0.72
CA TYR A 300 -1.11 5.33 0.24
C TYR A 300 -1.73 4.93 1.59
N PRO A 301 -1.27 3.85 2.24
CA PRO A 301 -1.82 3.39 3.52
C PRO A 301 -1.60 4.40 4.65
N PRO A 302 -2.30 4.23 5.79
CA PRO A 302 -2.08 5.05 6.98
C PRO A 302 -0.60 5.13 7.39
N VAL A 303 -0.14 6.37 7.59
CA VAL A 303 1.25 6.68 7.95
C VAL A 303 1.29 7.82 8.95
N ARG A 304 2.45 8.08 9.56
CA ARG A 304 2.60 9.19 10.52
C ARG A 304 2.21 10.51 9.85
N GLY A 305 1.38 11.29 10.54
CA GLY A 305 0.77 12.51 10.00
C GLY A 305 -0.51 12.29 9.16
N HIS A 306 -0.74 11.08 8.66
CA HIS A 306 -1.86 10.72 7.78
C HIS A 306 -2.62 9.48 8.31
N TRP A 307 -3.39 9.65 9.37
CA TRP A 307 -3.93 8.53 10.16
C TRP A 307 -4.95 7.64 9.44
N LEU A 308 -5.66 8.17 8.45
CA LEU A 308 -6.59 7.38 7.61
C LEU A 308 -6.01 7.11 6.21
N GLY A 309 -4.73 7.40 5.99
CA GLY A 309 -4.07 7.26 4.71
C GLY A 309 -4.34 8.41 3.75
N ILE A 310 -3.95 8.20 2.50
CA ILE A 310 -3.94 9.20 1.43
C ILE A 310 -4.73 8.66 0.24
N ASP A 311 -5.62 9.47 -0.32
CA ASP A 311 -6.49 9.09 -1.44
C ASP A 311 -5.72 8.97 -2.77
N SER A 312 -6.40 8.53 -3.83
CA SER A 312 -5.81 8.36 -5.17
C SER A 312 -5.33 9.67 -5.81
N ASN A 313 -5.73 10.83 -5.29
CA ASN A 313 -5.30 12.15 -5.75
C ASN A 313 -4.17 12.73 -4.88
N GLY A 314 -3.63 11.96 -3.93
CA GLY A 314 -2.60 12.42 -3.02
C GLY A 314 -3.12 13.31 -1.89
N ARG A 315 -4.39 13.22 -1.49
CA ARG A 315 -4.97 14.08 -0.44
C ARG A 315 -5.22 13.30 0.85
N ASP A 316 -5.05 13.97 1.99
CA ASP A 316 -5.26 13.36 3.30
C ASP A 316 -6.73 12.94 3.50
N VAL A 317 -6.95 11.65 3.80
CA VAL A 317 -8.30 11.09 3.93
C VAL A 317 -8.99 11.61 5.19
N LEU A 318 -8.28 11.78 6.31
CA LEU A 318 -8.86 12.23 7.56
C LEU A 318 -9.38 13.67 7.45
N ALA A 319 -8.59 14.55 6.85
CA ALA A 319 -8.98 15.92 6.55
C ALA A 319 -10.26 15.96 5.71
N ARG A 320 -10.32 15.14 4.66
CA ARG A 320 -11.50 15.05 3.79
C ARG A 320 -12.73 14.54 4.54
N VAL A 321 -12.58 13.58 5.44
CA VAL A 321 -13.70 13.06 6.25
C VAL A 321 -14.22 14.12 7.22
N ILE A 322 -13.35 14.86 7.90
CA ILE A 322 -13.75 15.92 8.84
C ILE A 322 -14.55 17.02 8.12
N TYR A 323 -14.02 17.52 6.99
CA TYR A 323 -14.71 18.55 6.20
C TYR A 323 -15.96 18.02 5.51
N GLY A 324 -15.92 16.77 5.03
CA GLY A 324 -17.06 16.08 4.43
C GLY A 324 -18.22 15.93 5.41
N LEU A 325 -17.92 15.54 6.65
CA LEU A 325 -18.92 15.44 7.72
C LEU A 325 -19.67 16.76 7.91
N ARG A 326 -18.95 17.90 7.95
CA ARG A 326 -19.58 19.22 8.03
C ARG A 326 -20.52 19.46 6.85
N ILE A 327 -20.04 19.26 5.63
CA ILE A 327 -20.83 19.54 4.42
C ILE A 327 -22.10 18.67 4.40
N SER A 328 -21.97 17.37 4.65
CA SER A 328 -23.11 16.44 4.64
C SER A 328 -24.13 16.74 5.73
N MET A 329 -23.68 17.02 6.96
CA MET A 329 -24.57 17.32 8.08
C MET A 329 -25.26 18.67 7.90
N THR A 330 -24.53 19.72 7.51
CA THR A 330 -25.11 21.04 7.25
C THR A 330 -26.13 20.96 6.12
N PHE A 331 -25.83 20.24 5.03
CA PHE A 331 -26.75 20.03 3.93
C PHE A 331 -28.03 19.33 4.39
N GLY A 332 -27.90 18.18 5.07
CA GLY A 332 -29.07 17.42 5.55
C GLY A 332 -29.93 18.22 6.52
N PHE A 333 -29.30 18.94 7.45
CA PHE A 333 -30.01 19.76 8.43
C PHE A 333 -30.78 20.92 7.77
N LEU A 334 -30.12 21.65 6.85
CA LEU A 334 -30.77 22.72 6.10
C LEU A 334 -31.90 22.18 5.24
N LEU A 335 -31.68 21.07 4.53
CA LEU A 335 -32.67 20.46 3.66
C LEU A 335 -33.91 20.05 4.45
N VAL A 336 -33.75 19.31 5.54
CA VAL A 336 -34.87 18.88 6.39
C VAL A 336 -35.62 20.09 6.95
N THR A 337 -34.90 21.12 7.40
CA THR A 337 -35.52 22.33 7.95
C THR A 337 -36.36 23.05 6.89
N VAL A 338 -35.79 23.27 5.71
CA VAL A 338 -36.46 23.95 4.59
C VAL A 338 -37.66 23.12 4.11
N SER A 339 -37.47 21.82 3.86
CA SER A 339 -38.53 20.92 3.41
C SER A 339 -39.66 20.81 4.43
N MET A 340 -39.34 20.73 5.72
CA MET A 340 -40.36 20.69 6.78
C MET A 340 -41.13 22.00 6.88
N ILE A 341 -40.46 23.16 6.77
CA ILE A 341 -41.13 24.47 6.77
C ILE A 341 -42.08 24.57 5.58
N ILE A 342 -41.60 24.26 4.37
CA ILE A 342 -42.39 24.36 3.13
C ILE A 342 -43.57 23.37 3.18
N GLY A 343 -43.31 22.09 3.48
CA GLY A 343 -44.34 21.05 3.51
C GLY A 343 -45.37 21.26 4.61
N THR A 344 -44.95 21.65 5.81
CA THR A 344 -45.89 21.97 6.90
C THR A 344 -46.72 23.20 6.56
N PHE A 345 -46.12 24.23 5.97
CA PHE A 345 -46.83 25.44 5.57
C PHE A 345 -47.88 25.14 4.48
N ILE A 346 -47.48 24.48 3.38
CA ILE A 346 -48.38 24.15 2.28
C ILE A 346 -49.48 23.18 2.74
N GLY A 347 -49.12 22.14 3.49
CA GLY A 347 -50.08 21.18 4.04
C GLY A 347 -51.06 21.81 5.04
N ALA A 348 -50.59 22.72 5.90
CA ALA A 348 -51.47 23.45 6.82
C ALA A 348 -52.44 24.36 6.07
N VAL A 349 -51.98 25.06 5.03
CA VAL A 349 -52.86 25.91 4.17
C VAL A 349 -53.91 25.05 3.47
N GLN A 350 -53.52 23.94 2.84
CA GLN A 350 -54.45 23.03 2.17
C GLN A 350 -55.46 22.42 3.15
N GLY A 351 -55.00 21.95 4.31
CA GLY A 351 -55.85 21.35 5.34
C GLY A 351 -56.79 22.33 6.05
N TYR A 352 -56.37 23.60 6.21
CA TYR A 352 -57.19 24.62 6.88
C TYR A 352 -58.35 25.11 5.98
N PHE A 353 -58.06 25.41 4.71
CA PHE A 353 -59.08 25.93 3.80
C PHE A 353 -59.91 24.84 3.11
N GLY A 354 -59.33 23.67 2.87
CA GLY A 354 -60.00 22.52 2.24
C GLY A 354 -60.58 22.81 0.84
N GLY A 355 -61.38 21.86 0.34
CA GLY A 355 -62.16 22.03 -0.89
C GLY A 355 -61.32 22.29 -2.13
N LYS A 356 -61.57 23.41 -2.83
CA LYS A 356 -60.88 23.73 -4.10
C LYS A 356 -59.37 23.92 -3.93
N LEU A 357 -58.94 24.53 -2.81
CA LEU A 357 -57.51 24.78 -2.57
C LEU A 357 -56.73 23.49 -2.32
N ASP A 358 -57.32 22.53 -1.62
CA ASP A 358 -56.74 21.19 -1.41
C ASP A 358 -56.66 20.42 -2.75
N ILE A 359 -57.75 20.35 -3.50
CA ILE A 359 -57.78 19.62 -4.79
C ILE A 359 -56.77 20.21 -5.78
N THR A 360 -56.72 21.53 -5.96
CA THR A 360 -55.74 22.16 -6.87
C THR A 360 -54.31 21.94 -6.38
N GLY A 361 -54.08 22.01 -5.06
CA GLY A 361 -52.78 21.73 -4.44
C GLY A 361 -52.30 20.31 -4.70
N GLN A 362 -53.16 19.31 -4.50
CA GLN A 362 -52.88 17.90 -4.80
C GLN A 362 -52.54 17.69 -6.28
N ARG A 363 -53.29 18.30 -7.20
CA ARG A 363 -52.98 18.22 -8.65
C ARG A 363 -51.62 18.81 -9.01
N LEU A 364 -51.25 19.94 -8.38
CA LEU A 364 -49.93 20.54 -8.59
C LEU A 364 -48.83 19.61 -8.07
N ILE A 365 -49.02 19.01 -6.89
CA ILE A 365 -48.08 18.05 -6.30
C ILE A 365 -47.91 16.82 -7.21
N GLU A 366 -49.00 16.27 -7.73
CA GLU A 366 -48.97 15.15 -8.70
C GLU A 366 -48.12 15.51 -9.92
N ILE A 367 -48.39 16.65 -10.56
CA ILE A 367 -47.64 17.13 -11.74
C ILE A 367 -46.16 17.36 -11.37
N TRP A 368 -45.89 17.98 -10.22
CA TRP A 368 -44.54 18.28 -9.77
C TRP A 368 -43.74 17.01 -9.48
N SER A 369 -44.35 16.01 -8.85
CA SER A 369 -43.73 14.72 -8.53
C SER A 369 -43.49 13.86 -9.78
N ALA A 370 -44.23 14.10 -10.87
CA ALA A 370 -43.99 13.46 -12.16
C ALA A 370 -42.74 13.99 -12.87
N LEU A 371 -42.20 15.15 -12.45
CA LEU A 371 -40.97 15.69 -13.02
C LEU A 371 -39.76 14.84 -12.62
N PRO A 372 -39.00 14.33 -13.59
CA PRO A 372 -37.83 13.50 -13.31
C PRO A 372 -36.68 14.33 -12.73
N PHE A 373 -36.46 14.15 -11.42
CA PHE A 373 -35.50 14.91 -10.61
C PHE A 373 -34.10 15.03 -11.26
N LEU A 374 -33.55 13.91 -11.73
CA LEU A 374 -32.19 13.88 -12.30
C LEU A 374 -32.06 14.79 -13.54
N TYR A 375 -33.08 14.86 -14.41
CA TYR A 375 -33.01 15.70 -15.61
C TYR A 375 -33.06 17.19 -15.25
N VAL A 376 -33.88 17.57 -14.28
CA VAL A 376 -33.93 18.95 -13.79
C VAL A 376 -32.57 19.33 -13.17
N MET A 377 -31.93 18.41 -12.44
CA MET A 377 -30.61 18.66 -11.84
C MET A 377 -29.53 18.82 -12.89
N ILE A 378 -29.53 17.99 -13.94
CA ILE A 378 -28.57 18.08 -15.03
C ILE A 378 -28.76 19.40 -15.79
N LEU A 379 -30.00 19.78 -16.09
CA LEU A 379 -30.31 21.04 -16.77
C LEU A 379 -29.82 22.24 -15.95
N LEU A 380 -30.19 22.33 -14.67
CA LEU A 380 -29.78 23.44 -13.81
C LEU A 380 -28.27 23.45 -13.56
N GLY A 381 -27.65 22.27 -13.38
CA GLY A 381 -26.21 22.14 -13.22
C GLY A 381 -25.43 22.51 -14.48
N SER A 382 -26.01 22.34 -15.67
CA SER A 382 -25.42 22.78 -16.95
C SER A 382 -25.47 24.30 -17.10
N ILE A 383 -26.60 24.93 -16.72
CA ILE A 383 -26.80 26.38 -16.85
C ILE A 383 -26.00 27.16 -15.80
N TYR A 384 -26.10 26.76 -14.54
CA TYR A 384 -25.55 27.51 -13.40
C TYR A 384 -24.22 26.93 -12.87
N GLY A 385 -23.79 25.77 -13.37
CA GLY A 385 -22.62 25.05 -12.87
C GLY A 385 -22.89 24.31 -11.55
N ARG A 386 -21.82 23.74 -10.99
CA ARG A 386 -21.86 22.99 -9.73
C ARG A 386 -21.84 23.97 -8.55
N SER A 387 -22.91 24.00 -7.76
CA SER A 387 -23.00 24.84 -6.56
C SER A 387 -23.73 24.13 -5.42
N PHE A 388 -23.20 24.26 -4.21
CA PHE A 388 -23.82 23.76 -2.98
C PHE A 388 -25.23 24.35 -2.78
N ALA A 389 -25.37 25.65 -2.99
CA ALA A 389 -26.64 26.35 -2.81
C ALA A 389 -27.67 25.93 -3.86
N LEU A 390 -27.23 25.72 -5.11
CA LEU A 390 -28.10 25.23 -6.18
C LEU A 390 -28.62 23.83 -5.85
N LEU A 391 -27.74 22.92 -5.42
CA LEU A 391 -28.13 21.58 -5.00
C LEU A 391 -29.17 21.63 -3.86
N LEU A 392 -28.91 22.44 -2.83
CA LEU A 392 -29.80 22.57 -1.67
C LEU A 392 -31.17 23.13 -2.06
N PHE A 393 -31.21 24.19 -2.87
CA PHE A 393 -32.44 24.79 -3.37
C PHE A 393 -33.28 23.79 -4.15
N CYS A 394 -32.64 23.12 -5.11
CA CYS A 394 -33.27 22.10 -5.92
C CYS A 394 -33.81 20.94 -5.08
N TYR A 395 -32.99 20.36 -4.20
CA TYR A 395 -33.46 19.29 -3.32
C TYR A 395 -34.61 19.78 -2.43
N GLY A 396 -34.54 21.01 -1.91
CA GLY A 396 -35.57 21.60 -1.05
C GLY A 396 -36.93 21.70 -1.72
N ILE A 397 -36.98 22.13 -2.99
CA ILE A 397 -38.24 22.26 -3.76
C ILE A 397 -38.77 20.91 -4.27
N PHE A 398 -37.96 19.86 -4.33
CA PHE A 398 -38.42 18.54 -4.76
C PHE A 398 -38.72 17.57 -3.61
N ASN A 399 -38.04 17.70 -2.45
CA ASN A 399 -38.18 16.79 -1.31
C ASN A 399 -39.13 17.30 -0.21
N TRP A 400 -39.82 18.42 -0.39
CA TRP A 400 -40.82 18.90 0.59
C TRP A 400 -42.17 18.18 0.48
N ILE A 401 -42.45 17.58 -0.67
CA ILE A 401 -43.57 16.67 -0.92
C ILE A 401 -43.25 15.34 -0.28
#